data_AF-A0A7W0VEX2-F1
#
_entry.id   AF-A0A7W0VEX2-F1
#
_cell.length_a   1.000
_cell.length_b   1.000
_cell.length_c   1.000
_cell.angle_alpha   90.00
_cell.angle_beta   90.00
_cell.angle_gamma   90.00
#
_symmetry.space_group_name_H-M   'P 1'
#
loop_
_entity.id
_entity.type
_entity.pdbx_description
1 polymer ?
#
loop_
_entity_poly.entity_id
_entity_poly.type
_entity_poly.pdbx_seq_one_letter_code
_entity_poly.pdbx_strand_id
1 'polypeptide(L)'
;FEREREVVRNELREHDGDDRLRRQIHEEIYPAGHPYRRVDSSDTVATITYEDVCAFIVGPYRRGTVIVAISGAVDVQTVKAVVARQFTRVSAADAGVGAGRAARRAAAGHGSPARGRRRADVARDLASAADVDGGIPPARDRVGQGRR
;
A
#
# COMPACT_ATOMS: atom_id res chain seq x y z
N PHE A 1 13.61 4.27 21.82
CA PHE A 1 13.83 3.02 21.07
C PHE A 1 13.52 1.80 21.92
N GLU A 2 14.24 1.55 23.02
CA GLU A 2 14.09 0.34 23.84
C GLU A 2 12.66 0.10 24.36
N ARG A 3 12.00 1.16 24.87
CA ARG A 3 10.59 1.10 25.28
C ARG A 3 9.68 0.61 24.15
N GLU A 4 9.77 1.27 22.98
CA GLU A 4 8.94 0.93 21.82
C GLU A 4 9.24 -0.47 21.31
N ARG A 5 10.51 -0.91 21.36
CA ARG A 5 10.89 -2.29 21.02
C ARG A 5 10.15 -3.28 21.91
N GLU A 6 10.05 -3.03 23.22
CA GLU A 6 9.34 -3.94 24.11
C GLU A 6 7.82 -3.89 23.93
N VAL A 7 7.24 -2.73 23.64
CA VAL A 7 5.81 -2.61 23.29
C VAL A 7 5.48 -3.47 22.08
N VAL A 8 6.21 -3.31 20.97
CA VAL A 8 6.01 -4.10 19.74
C VAL A 8 6.21 -5.59 19.99
N ARG A 9 7.20 -5.96 20.82
CA ARG A 9 7.41 -7.36 21.19
C ARG A 9 6.25 -7.93 21.99
N ASN A 10 5.63 -7.14 22.86
CA ASN A 10 4.46 -7.57 23.61
C ASN A 10 3.25 -7.76 22.70
N GLU A 11 2.96 -6.80 21.82
CA GLU A 11 1.88 -6.90 20.83
C GLU A 11 2.03 -8.17 19.97
N LEU A 12 3.24 -8.45 19.47
CA LEU A 12 3.49 -9.67 18.68
C LEU A 12 3.33 -10.98 19.48
N ARG A 13 3.58 -10.97 20.80
CA ARG A 13 3.33 -12.15 21.64
C ARG A 13 1.83 -12.37 21.87
N GLU A 14 1.05 -11.30 21.94
CA GLU A 14 -0.41 -11.39 22.07
C GLU A 14 -1.08 -11.96 20.80
N HIS A 15 -0.45 -11.78 19.63
CA HIS A 15 -0.95 -12.24 18.33
C HIS A 15 -0.35 -13.57 17.82
N ASP A 16 0.53 -14.23 18.59
CA ASP A 16 1.39 -15.32 18.08
C ASP A 16 0.62 -16.56 17.53
N GLY A 17 -0.58 -16.84 18.05
CA GLY A 17 -1.43 -17.94 17.58
C GLY A 17 -1.87 -17.80 16.12
N ASP A 18 -2.41 -16.64 15.76
CA ASP A 18 -2.89 -16.35 14.40
C ASP A 18 -1.71 -16.16 13.43
N ASP A 19 -0.60 -15.61 13.92
CA ASP A 19 0.60 -15.35 13.13
C ASP A 19 1.34 -16.62 12.71
N ARG A 20 1.23 -17.72 13.46
CA ARG A 20 1.84 -19.00 13.09
C ARG A 20 1.26 -19.57 11.80
N LEU A 21 -0.07 -19.60 11.67
CA LEU A 21 -0.73 -20.07 10.45
C LEU A 21 -0.40 -19.16 9.26
N ARG A 22 -0.44 -17.84 9.47
CA ARG A 22 -0.06 -16.85 8.46
C ARG A 22 1.37 -17.07 7.95
N ARG A 23 2.32 -17.33 8.86
CA ARG A 23 3.71 -17.61 8.52
C ARG A 23 3.86 -18.88 7.68
N GLN A 24 3.18 -19.96 8.04
CA GLN A 24 3.19 -21.20 7.27
C GLN A 24 2.63 -21.01 5.85
N ILE A 25 1.50 -20.30 5.72
CA ILE A 25 0.92 -19.97 4.42
C ILE A 25 1.92 -19.17 3.58
N HIS A 26 2.56 -18.15 4.16
CA HIS A 26 3.55 -17.31 3.46
C HIS A 26 4.80 -18.10 3.04
N GLU A 27 5.28 -19.03 3.87
CA GLU A 27 6.42 -19.89 3.57
C GLU A 27 6.14 -20.87 2.42
N GLU A 28 4.90 -21.31 2.28
CA GLU A 28 4.49 -22.23 1.20
C GLU A 28 4.27 -21.49 -0.13
N ILE A 29 3.60 -20.33 -0.11
CA ILE A 29 3.22 -19.63 -1.35
C ILE A 29 4.32 -18.76 -1.94
N TYR A 30 5.26 -18.25 -1.11
CA TYR A 30 6.32 -17.37 -1.57
C TYR A 30 7.66 -18.09 -1.57
N PRO A 31 8.41 -18.10 -2.69
CA PRO A 31 9.70 -18.79 -2.77
C PRO A 31 10.74 -18.17 -1.82
N ALA A 32 11.78 -18.94 -1.49
CA ALA A 32 12.89 -18.47 -0.68
C ALA A 32 13.46 -17.15 -1.22
N GLY A 33 13.71 -16.19 -0.32
CA GLY A 33 14.20 -14.84 -0.68
C GLY A 33 13.13 -13.85 -1.13
N HIS A 34 11.87 -14.27 -1.32
CA HIS A 34 10.79 -13.34 -1.64
C HIS A 34 10.42 -12.47 -0.41
N PRO A 35 10.19 -11.15 -0.56
CA PRO A 35 9.91 -10.26 0.59
C PRO A 35 8.69 -10.67 1.42
N TYR A 36 7.65 -11.18 0.76
CA TYR A 36 6.44 -11.64 1.47
C TYR A 36 6.57 -13.03 2.10
N ARG A 37 7.68 -13.75 1.89
CA ARG A 37 7.91 -15.02 2.59
C ARG A 37 8.12 -14.82 4.09
N ARG A 38 8.73 -13.70 4.49
CA ARG A 38 8.97 -13.39 5.89
C ARG A 38 7.74 -12.74 6.52
N VAL A 39 7.44 -13.20 7.72
CA VAL A 39 6.47 -12.63 8.65
C VAL A 39 7.25 -12.14 9.88
N ASP A 40 6.82 -11.02 10.43
CA ASP A 40 7.35 -10.44 11.66
C ASP A 40 7.19 -11.38 12.87
N SER A 41 8.10 -11.24 13.84
CA SER A 41 8.07 -12.03 15.08
C SER A 41 8.75 -11.29 16.23
N SER A 42 8.33 -11.60 17.45
CA SER A 42 8.92 -11.04 18.69
C SER A 42 10.44 -11.28 18.74
N ASP A 43 10.90 -12.45 18.28
CA ASP A 43 12.32 -12.80 18.23
C ASP A 43 13.09 -11.93 17.24
N THR A 44 12.54 -11.68 16.06
CA THR A 44 13.19 -10.81 15.06
C THR A 44 13.27 -9.38 15.60
N VAL A 45 12.20 -8.86 16.19
CA VAL A 45 12.17 -7.51 16.78
C VAL A 45 13.15 -7.37 17.95
N ALA A 46 13.39 -8.42 18.73
CA ALA A 46 14.35 -8.42 19.83
C ALA A 46 15.79 -8.10 19.37
N THR A 47 16.14 -8.45 18.13
CA THR A 47 17.48 -8.26 17.57
C THR A 47 17.71 -6.90 16.92
N ILE A 48 16.66 -6.11 16.71
CA ILE A 48 16.75 -4.79 16.06
C ILE A 48 17.54 -3.82 16.97
N THR A 49 18.44 -3.07 16.35
CA THR A 49 19.22 -1.98 16.97
C THR A 49 18.65 -0.60 16.62
N TYR A 50 19.11 0.44 17.31
CA TYR A 50 18.70 1.81 16.98
C TYR A 50 19.24 2.23 15.61
N GLU A 51 20.46 1.80 15.29
CA GLU A 51 21.14 2.02 14.03
C GLU A 51 20.37 1.41 12.85
N ASP A 52 19.83 0.20 13.02
CA ASP A 52 18.97 -0.44 12.02
C ASP A 52 17.73 0.41 11.71
N VAL A 53 17.10 0.98 12.74
CA VAL A 53 15.94 1.86 12.58
C VAL A 53 16.32 3.14 11.86
N CYS A 54 17.44 3.77 12.23
CA CYS A 54 17.94 4.95 11.54
C CYS A 54 18.22 4.67 10.06
N ALA A 55 18.89 3.55 9.76
CA ALA A 55 19.18 3.12 8.40
C ALA A 55 17.89 2.85 7.60
N PHE A 56 16.90 2.20 8.24
CA PHE A 56 15.61 1.96 7.63
C PHE A 56 14.81 3.24 7.37
N ILE A 57 14.86 4.25 8.24
CA ILE A 57 14.15 5.51 7.98
C ILE A 57 14.78 6.25 6.80
N VAL A 58 16.11 6.33 6.74
CA VAL A 58 16.82 7.07 5.66
C VAL A 58 16.65 6.42 4.28
N GLY A 59 16.44 5.09 4.22
CA GLY A 59 16.28 4.37 2.96
C GLY A 59 14.90 4.57 2.29
N PRO A 60 13.85 3.84 2.70
CA PRO A 60 12.51 3.95 2.11
C PRO A 60 11.78 5.28 2.29
N TYR A 61 12.02 6.09 3.33
CA TYR A 61 11.25 7.31 3.60
C TYR A 61 11.88 8.57 2.99
N ARG A 62 11.89 8.63 1.66
CA ARG A 62 12.49 9.74 0.90
C ARG A 62 11.56 10.24 -0.22
N ARG A 63 11.85 11.41 -0.78
CA ARG A 63 11.01 11.98 -1.85
C ARG A 63 11.03 11.07 -3.07
N GLY A 64 9.86 10.81 -3.66
CA GLY A 64 9.70 9.91 -4.80
C GLY A 64 9.40 8.45 -4.44
N THR A 65 9.45 8.07 -3.15
CA THR A 65 8.99 6.75 -2.67
C THR A 65 7.77 6.83 -1.78
N VAL A 66 7.41 8.03 -1.29
CA VAL A 66 6.24 8.30 -0.44
C VAL A 66 5.15 9.00 -1.24
N ILE A 67 3.89 8.61 -1.00
CA ILE A 67 2.70 9.25 -1.56
C ILE A 67 1.92 9.88 -0.40
N VAL A 68 1.49 11.14 -0.57
CA VAL A 68 0.61 11.83 0.38
C VAL A 68 -0.79 11.88 -0.23
N ALA A 69 -1.76 11.25 0.41
CA ALA A 69 -3.17 11.27 0.01
C ALA A 69 -3.95 12.24 0.88
N ILE A 70 -4.73 13.14 0.25
CA ILE A 70 -5.52 14.18 0.93
C ILE A 70 -6.91 14.16 0.32
N SER A 71 -7.94 14.09 1.17
CA SER A 71 -9.35 14.02 0.76
C SER A 71 -10.22 14.90 1.64
N GLY A 72 -11.24 15.52 1.04
CA GLY A 72 -12.19 16.40 1.73
C GLY A 72 -12.33 17.75 1.01
N ALA A 73 -12.93 18.72 1.70
CA ALA A 73 -13.04 20.10 1.21
C ALA A 73 -11.68 20.79 1.32
N VAL A 74 -10.84 20.63 0.30
CA VAL A 74 -9.49 21.21 0.25
C VAL A 74 -9.27 21.97 -1.04
N ASP A 75 -8.55 23.08 -0.94
CA ASP A 75 -8.01 23.76 -2.12
C ASP A 75 -6.67 23.12 -2.54
N VAL A 76 -6.58 22.70 -3.79
CA VAL A 76 -5.42 21.98 -4.34
C VAL A 76 -4.17 22.84 -4.31
N GLN A 77 -4.28 24.16 -4.54
CA GLN A 77 -3.11 25.04 -4.59
C GLN A 77 -2.53 25.27 -3.20
N THR A 78 -3.40 25.51 -2.22
CA THR A 78 -3.03 25.61 -0.80
C THR A 78 -2.35 24.33 -0.33
N VAL A 79 -2.92 23.16 -0.66
CA VAL A 79 -2.33 21.86 -0.33
C VAL A 79 -0.94 21.72 -0.94
N LYS A 80 -0.77 22.03 -2.23
CA LYS A 80 0.53 21.95 -2.91
C LYS A 80 1.57 22.86 -2.24
N ALA A 81 1.19 24.09 -1.88
CA ALA A 81 2.10 25.02 -1.22
C ALA A 81 2.53 24.52 0.18
N VAL A 82 1.61 23.95 0.95
CA VAL A 82 1.92 23.37 2.28
C VAL A 82 2.81 22.15 2.13
N VAL A 83 2.47 21.21 1.24
CA VAL A 83 3.27 20.00 1.01
C VAL A 83 4.67 20.36 0.54
N ALA A 84 4.81 21.27 -0.42
CA ALA A 84 6.11 21.74 -0.89
C ALA A 84 6.94 22.32 0.25
N ARG A 85 6.35 23.18 1.08
CA ARG A 85 7.02 23.78 2.24
C ARG A 85 7.47 22.72 3.25
N GLN A 86 6.58 21.81 3.65
CA GLN A 86 6.82 20.86 4.73
C GLN A 86 7.83 19.77 4.36
N PHE A 87 7.82 19.28 3.12
CA PHE A 87 8.66 18.17 2.70
C PHE A 87 10.00 18.59 2.05
N THR A 88 10.34 19.88 2.07
CA THR A 88 11.62 20.41 1.55
C THR A 88 12.83 19.68 2.15
N ARG A 89 12.77 19.33 3.44
CA ARG A 89 13.88 18.73 4.19
C ARG A 89 14.02 17.22 4.02
N VAL A 90 13.06 16.55 3.38
CA VAL A 90 13.14 15.12 3.12
C VAL A 90 14.08 14.88 1.94
N SER A 91 15.09 14.04 2.08
CA SER A 91 16.08 13.74 1.03
C SER A 91 15.41 13.26 -0.26
N ALA A 92 15.98 13.58 -1.41
CA ALA A 92 15.54 13.00 -2.67
C ALA A 92 15.89 11.51 -2.73
N ALA A 93 15.07 10.72 -3.41
CA ALA A 93 15.52 9.43 -3.90
C ALA A 93 16.66 9.61 -4.92
N ASP A 94 17.80 8.96 -4.71
CA ASP A 94 18.76 8.76 -5.79
C ASP A 94 18.06 8.04 -6.95
N ALA A 95 18.28 8.54 -8.17
CA ALA A 95 17.69 8.02 -9.41
C ALA A 95 17.93 6.50 -9.61
N GLY A 96 18.94 5.92 -8.95
CA GLY A 96 19.31 4.51 -9.01
C GLY A 96 18.34 3.52 -8.33
N VAL A 97 17.45 3.95 -7.45
CA VAL A 97 16.51 3.00 -6.80
C VAL A 97 15.31 2.66 -7.70
N GLY A 98 15.03 3.51 -8.70
CA GLY A 98 14.15 3.15 -9.83
C GLY A 98 14.73 2.00 -10.66
N ALA A 99 16.06 1.99 -10.86
CA ALA A 99 16.77 0.91 -11.56
C ALA A 99 16.74 -0.41 -10.77
N GLY A 100 16.83 -0.36 -9.44
CA GLY A 100 16.66 -1.54 -8.59
C GLY A 100 15.26 -2.15 -8.64
N ARG A 101 14.21 -1.36 -8.87
CA ARG A 101 12.83 -1.84 -9.09
C ARG A 101 12.65 -2.46 -10.49
N ALA A 102 13.30 -1.89 -11.51
CA ALA A 102 13.32 -2.43 -12.86
C ALA A 102 14.12 -3.76 -12.94
N ALA A 103 15.27 -3.83 -12.26
CA ALA A 103 16.09 -5.04 -12.17
C ALA A 103 15.39 -6.18 -11.40
N ARG A 104 14.66 -5.87 -10.31
CA ARG A 104 13.80 -6.85 -9.60
C ARG A 104 12.65 -7.36 -10.47
N ARG A 105 12.14 -6.53 -11.40
CA ARG A 105 11.13 -6.93 -12.39
C ARG A 105 11.70 -7.84 -13.48
N ALA A 106 12.96 -7.63 -13.86
CA ALA A 106 13.66 -8.48 -14.83
C ALA A 106 14.09 -9.84 -14.23
N ALA A 107 14.54 -9.85 -12.97
CA ALA A 107 14.92 -11.07 -12.26
C ALA A 107 13.73 -11.98 -11.90
N ALA A 108 12.50 -11.44 -11.91
CA ALA A 108 11.29 -12.20 -11.58
C ALA A 108 10.78 -13.11 -12.70
N GLY A 109 11.45 -13.24 -13.86
CA GLY A 109 11.30 -14.38 -14.77
C GLY A 109 9.92 -14.72 -15.35
N HIS A 110 8.88 -13.91 -15.16
CA HIS A 110 7.57 -14.18 -15.75
C HIS A 110 7.54 -13.65 -17.19
N GLY A 111 7.92 -14.52 -18.14
CA GLY A 111 7.64 -14.31 -19.56
C GLY A 111 6.13 -14.14 -19.75
N SER A 112 5.68 -12.91 -20.00
CA SER A 112 4.32 -12.61 -20.41
C SER A 112 4.33 -12.26 -21.90
N PRO A 113 3.49 -12.88 -22.75
CA PRO A 113 3.49 -12.61 -24.18
C PRO A 113 3.12 -11.14 -24.40
N ALA A 114 3.72 -10.54 -25.44
CA ALA A 114 3.56 -9.14 -25.80
C ALA A 114 2.09 -8.68 -25.73
N ARG A 115 1.70 -8.05 -24.61
CA ARG A 115 0.47 -7.27 -24.50
C ARG A 115 0.79 -5.86 -24.92
N GLY A 116 0.25 -5.46 -26.08
CA GLY A 116 0.29 -4.08 -26.55
C GLY A 116 -0.15 -3.13 -25.44
N ARG A 117 0.67 -2.11 -25.18
CA ARG A 117 0.34 -1.06 -24.22
C ARG A 117 -0.76 -0.19 -24.83
N ARG A 118 -2.02 -0.47 -24.51
CA ARG A 118 -3.05 0.56 -24.56
C ARG A 118 -2.93 1.37 -23.27
N ARG A 119 -2.57 2.64 -23.37
CA ARG A 119 -2.80 3.59 -22.29
C ARG A 119 -4.32 3.76 -22.19
N ALA A 120 -4.91 3.32 -21.08
CA ALA A 120 -6.22 3.80 -20.70
C ALA A 120 -6.00 5.19 -20.10
N ASP A 121 -6.32 6.23 -20.87
CA ASP A 121 -6.43 7.58 -20.35
C ASP A 121 -7.68 7.62 -19.46
N VAL A 122 -7.51 7.39 -18.16
CA VAL A 122 -8.60 7.32 -17.16
C VAL A 122 -9.45 8.60 -17.14
N ALA A 123 -8.92 9.74 -17.60
CA ALA A 123 -9.67 10.98 -17.75
C ALA A 123 -10.71 10.96 -18.88
N ARG A 124 -10.57 10.06 -19.87
CA ARG A 124 -11.46 9.97 -21.03
C ARG A 124 -12.60 8.97 -20.84
N ASP A 125 -12.39 7.93 -20.03
CA ASP A 125 -13.39 6.88 -19.80
C ASP A 125 -14.53 7.34 -18.87
N LEU A 126 -14.28 8.28 -17.97
CA LEU A 126 -15.33 8.86 -17.12
C LEU A 126 -16.29 9.78 -17.90
N ALA A 127 -15.86 10.31 -19.05
CA ALA A 127 -16.72 11.12 -19.93
C ALA A 127 -17.64 10.26 -20.81
N SER A 128 -17.30 8.98 -21.05
CA SER A 128 -18.12 8.06 -21.86
C SER A 128 -19.14 7.26 -21.04
N ALA A 129 -19.02 7.25 -19.71
CA ALA A 129 -19.95 6.56 -18.81
C ALA A 129 -21.19 7.39 -18.46
N ALA A 130 -21.24 8.66 -18.87
CA ALA A 130 -22.35 9.57 -18.59
C ALA A 130 -23.55 9.43 -19.56
N ASP A 131 -23.43 8.63 -20.63
CA ASP A 131 -24.47 8.47 -21.66
C ASP A 131 -25.26 7.14 -21.58
N VAL A 132 -25.16 6.39 -20.48
CA VAL A 132 -26.05 5.24 -20.27
C VAL A 132 -27.24 5.68 -19.42
N ASP A 133 -28.29 6.13 -20.13
CA ASP A 133 -29.64 6.33 -19.60
C ASP A 133 -30.19 4.99 -19.09
N GLY A 134 -29.94 4.72 -17.82
CA GLY A 134 -30.46 3.57 -17.07
C GLY A 134 -31.32 4.07 -15.93
N GLY A 135 -32.56 4.44 -16.25
CA GLY A 135 -33.55 4.93 -15.29
C GLY A 135 -33.68 4.05 -14.04
N ILE A 136 -33.63 4.70 -12.88
CA ILE A 136 -33.91 4.11 -11.57
C ILE A 136 -35.41 3.72 -11.56
N PRO A 137 -35.79 2.45 -11.39
CA PRO A 137 -37.20 2.12 -11.18
C PRO A 137 -37.63 2.61 -9.78
N PRO A 138 -38.82 3.23 -9.64
CA PRO A 138 -39.27 3.76 -8.36
C PRO A 138 -39.56 2.64 -7.36
N ALA A 139 -39.31 2.96 -6.09
CA ALA A 139 -39.57 2.10 -4.94
C ALA A 139 -41.04 1.65 -4.92
N ARG A 140 -41.26 0.34 -4.77
CA ARG A 140 -42.60 -0.21 -4.58
C ARG A 140 -43.08 0.08 -3.15
N ASP A 141 -44.10 0.90 -3.03
CA ASP A 141 -44.91 1.05 -1.83
C ASP A 141 -45.51 -0.30 -1.42
N ARG A 142 -45.13 -0.80 -0.24
CA ARG A 142 -45.89 -1.87 0.43
C ARG A 142 -47.08 -1.23 1.15
N VAL A 143 -48.16 -1.01 0.40
CA VAL A 143 -49.49 -0.82 0.97
C VAL A 143 -50.02 -2.18 1.42
N GLY A 144 -50.31 -2.31 2.70
CA GLY A 144 -51.02 -3.45 3.26
C GLY A 144 -52.47 -3.52 2.76
N GLN A 145 -52.92 -4.72 2.43
CA GLN A 145 -54.33 -5.09 2.43
C GLN A 145 -54.46 -6.51 2.99
N GLY A 146 -55.28 -6.65 4.04
CA GLY A 146 -55.63 -7.91 4.67
C GLY A 146 -56.84 -8.61 4.03
N ARG A 147 -57.35 -9.61 4.79
CA ARG A 147 -58.45 -10.59 4.56
C ARG A 147 -57.90 -11.95 4.10
N ARG A 148 -58.24 -13.07 4.73
CA ARG A 148 -59.43 -13.46 5.51
C ARG A 148 -59.06 -14.32 6.71
#